data_AF-A0A6C0EF39-F1
#
_entry.id   AF-A0A6C0EF39-F1
#
_cell.length_a   1.000
_cell.length_b   1.000
_cell.length_c   1.000
_cell.angle_alpha   90.00
_cell.angle_beta   90.00
_cell.angle_gamma   90.00
#
_symmetry.space_group_name_H-M   'P 1'
#
loop_
_entity.id
_entity.type
_entity.pdbx_description
1 polymer ?
#
loop_
_entity_poly.entity_id
_entity_poly.type
_entity_poly.pdbx_seq_one_letter_code
_entity_poly.pdbx_strand_id
1 'polypeptide(L)'
;MNFLSKYKNIILIVIAIIGCIILSYFVNKYKTINTLSIAKNYKKQEIVISRYNENLQWIKNEPFNKHPVIVYNKGINNNYVNTSNIIKTVNLPNVGRESHTYLYHIINNYHNLADVTIFLPGSSDLINKYDRVKKMVEKVEQTNNTVLSCVYDPLILKNQYNFTIDEYFSSHVDNKHINQNGIIKKSSIRPYGKWFEKTFVNGEKNEYVSYCGIISISKKNILQKPKKYYEKLLNELDTHHNPEVGHYLERSWYSIFYPYDSSSTFLTN
;
A
#
# COMPACT_ATOMS: atom_id res chain seq x y z
N MET A 1 -17.74 25.85 -69.72
CA MET A 1 -16.89 25.09 -68.78
C MET A 1 -17.55 25.11 -67.41
N ASN A 2 -17.90 23.95 -66.87
CA ASN A 2 -18.68 23.85 -65.64
C ASN A 2 -17.81 24.29 -64.45
N PHE A 3 -18.24 25.29 -63.67
CA PHE A 3 -17.45 25.89 -62.58
C PHE A 3 -16.92 24.83 -61.59
N LEU A 4 -17.72 23.78 -61.37
CA LEU A 4 -17.39 22.61 -60.54
C LEU A 4 -16.20 21.78 -61.07
N SER A 5 -15.96 21.72 -62.39
CA SER A 5 -14.85 20.93 -62.94
C SER A 5 -13.49 21.60 -62.76
N LYS A 6 -13.45 22.94 -62.72
CA LYS A 6 -12.20 23.72 -62.55
C LYS A 6 -11.62 23.59 -61.13
N TYR A 7 -12.49 23.45 -60.13
CA TYR A 7 -12.09 23.42 -58.71
C TYR A 7 -12.22 22.04 -58.06
N LYS A 8 -12.59 20.98 -58.79
CA LYS A 8 -12.78 19.62 -58.27
C LYS A 8 -11.59 19.13 -57.43
N ASN A 9 -10.36 19.35 -57.91
CA ASN A 9 -9.15 18.95 -57.19
C ASN A 9 -8.92 19.77 -55.91
N ILE A 10 -9.22 21.08 -55.95
CA ILE A 10 -9.12 21.95 -54.77
C ILE A 10 -10.17 21.55 -53.73
N ILE A 11 -11.40 21.26 -54.15
CA ILE A 11 -12.46 20.78 -53.26
C ILE A 11 -12.09 19.45 -52.61
N LEU A 12 -11.52 18.50 -53.37
CA LEU A 12 -11.03 17.23 -52.84
C LEU A 12 -9.91 17.41 -51.81
N ILE A 13 -8.96 18.31 -52.07
CA ILE A 13 -7.88 18.65 -51.13
C ILE A 13 -8.45 19.25 -49.83
N VAL A 14 -9.40 20.19 -49.94
CA VAL A 14 -10.05 20.81 -48.78
C VAL A 14 -10.81 19.77 -47.95
N ILE A 15 -11.56 18.86 -48.60
CA ILE A 15 -12.26 17.76 -47.91
C ILE A 15 -11.26 16.84 -47.19
N ALA A 16 -10.14 16.50 -47.84
CA ALA A 16 -9.10 15.67 -47.23
C ALA A 16 -8.47 16.34 -46.00
N ILE A 17 -8.16 17.64 -46.09
CA ILE A 17 -7.62 18.43 -44.97
C ILE A 17 -8.61 18.47 -43.81
N ILE A 18 -9.88 18.76 -44.08
CA ILE A 18 -10.94 18.75 -43.06
C ILE A 18 -11.05 17.36 -42.41
N GLY A 19 -11.02 16.30 -43.21
CA GLY A 19 -11.01 14.91 -42.73
C GLY A 19 -9.83 14.61 -41.79
N CYS A 20 -8.62 15.04 -42.15
CA CYS A 20 -7.43 14.89 -41.31
C CYS A 20 -7.53 15.68 -39.98
N ILE A 21 -8.05 16.91 -40.02
CA ILE A 21 -8.26 17.74 -38.82
C ILE A 21 -9.27 17.07 -37.89
N ILE A 22 -10.39 16.60 -38.43
CA ILE A 22 -11.43 15.90 -37.67
C ILE A 22 -10.85 14.62 -37.04
N LEU A 23 -10.12 13.81 -37.81
CA LEU A 23 -9.48 12.60 -37.30
C LEU A 23 -8.49 12.89 -36.17
N SER A 24 -7.64 13.90 -36.34
CA SER A 24 -6.67 14.33 -35.32
C SER A 24 -7.37 14.80 -34.04
N TYR A 25 -8.46 15.56 -34.16
CA TYR A 25 -9.29 15.96 -33.03
C TYR A 25 -9.86 14.76 -32.27
N PHE A 26 -10.43 13.77 -32.98
CA PHE A 26 -10.97 12.57 -32.34
C PHE A 26 -9.87 11.71 -31.68
N VAL A 27 -8.70 11.57 -32.30
CA VAL A 27 -7.57 10.85 -31.72
C VAL A 27 -7.09 11.53 -30.43
N ASN A 28 -6.95 12.86 -30.43
CA ASN A 28 -6.54 13.60 -29.23
C ASN A 28 -7.59 13.56 -28.13
N LYS A 29 -8.87 13.68 -28.48
CA LYS A 29 -9.98 13.56 -27.53
C LYS A 29 -10.02 12.16 -26.90
N TYR A 30 -9.85 11.11 -27.71
CA TYR A 30 -9.77 9.73 -27.22
C TYR A 30 -8.59 9.52 -26.27
N LYS A 31 -7.39 9.99 -26.64
CA LYS A 31 -6.21 9.94 -25.74
C LYS A 31 -6.49 10.64 -24.42
N THR A 32 -7.06 11.84 -24.46
CA THR A 32 -7.36 12.64 -23.25
C THR A 32 -8.37 11.93 -22.35
N ILE A 33 -9.47 11.40 -22.91
CA ILE A 33 -10.48 10.64 -22.15
C ILE A 33 -9.84 9.40 -21.54
N ASN A 34 -9.02 8.68 -22.28
CA ASN A 34 -8.35 7.48 -21.78
C ASN A 34 -7.37 7.83 -20.66
N THR A 35 -6.56 8.87 -20.81
CA THR A 35 -5.67 9.38 -19.75
C THR A 35 -6.44 9.81 -18.50
N LEU A 36 -7.57 10.50 -18.64
CA LEU A 36 -8.42 10.89 -17.52
C LEU A 36 -9.08 9.69 -16.84
N SER A 37 -9.56 8.71 -17.61
CA SER A 37 -10.11 7.46 -17.10
C SER A 37 -9.05 6.68 -16.30
N ILE A 38 -7.87 6.52 -16.87
CA ILE A 38 -6.71 5.89 -16.24
C ILE A 38 -6.29 6.65 -14.98
N ALA A 39 -6.19 7.98 -15.01
CA ALA A 39 -5.88 8.83 -13.85
C ALA A 39 -6.94 8.74 -12.75
N LYS A 40 -8.23 8.64 -13.13
CA LYS A 40 -9.34 8.45 -12.21
C LYS A 40 -9.31 7.04 -11.59
N ASN A 41 -8.92 6.02 -12.35
CA ASN A 41 -8.71 4.66 -11.84
C ASN A 41 -7.50 4.58 -10.90
N TYR A 42 -6.40 5.28 -11.21
CA TYR A 42 -5.21 5.36 -10.36
C TYR A 42 -5.51 5.95 -8.98
N LYS A 43 -6.51 6.82 -8.86
CA LYS A 43 -6.90 7.37 -7.56
C LYS A 43 -7.77 6.44 -6.72
N LYS A 44 -8.27 5.33 -7.25
CA LYS A 44 -9.24 4.49 -6.54
C LYS A 44 -8.56 3.53 -5.57
N GLN A 45 -7.59 2.76 -6.05
CA GLN A 45 -6.96 1.70 -5.28
C GLN A 45 -5.51 1.51 -5.72
N GLU A 46 -4.59 1.41 -4.77
CA GLU A 46 -3.18 1.14 -5.05
C GLU A 46 -2.62 0.08 -4.10
N ILE A 47 -1.57 -0.60 -4.55
CA ILE A 47 -0.79 -1.53 -3.73
C ILE A 47 0.56 -0.91 -3.42
N VAL A 48 0.89 -0.83 -2.13
CA VAL A 48 2.18 -0.38 -1.62
C VAL A 48 2.93 -1.60 -1.06
N ILE A 49 4.08 -1.91 -1.65
CA ILE A 49 4.88 -3.07 -1.29
C ILE A 49 6.15 -2.64 -0.56
N SER A 50 6.37 -3.17 0.64
CA SER A 50 7.66 -3.09 1.34
C SER A 50 8.52 -4.29 0.96
N ARG A 51 9.45 -4.12 0.04
CA ARG A 51 10.31 -5.17 -0.50
C ARG A 51 11.72 -5.10 0.10
N TYR A 52 12.33 -6.25 0.36
CA TYR A 52 13.78 -6.36 0.57
C TYR A 52 14.46 -7.16 -0.54
N ASN A 53 14.35 -8.50 -0.57
CA ASN A 53 14.95 -9.37 -1.60
C ASN A 53 13.93 -10.13 -2.44
N GLU A 54 12.63 -10.02 -2.13
CA GLU A 54 11.59 -10.83 -2.75
C GLU A 54 11.48 -10.54 -4.26
N ASN A 55 11.21 -11.57 -5.08
CA ASN A 55 11.16 -11.44 -6.54
C ASN A 55 9.87 -10.78 -7.06
N LEU A 56 8.83 -10.71 -6.22
CA LEU A 56 7.53 -10.12 -6.49
C LEU A 56 6.75 -10.68 -7.69
N GLN A 57 7.07 -11.86 -8.23
CA GLN A 57 6.38 -12.42 -9.41
C GLN A 57 4.85 -12.55 -9.20
N TRP A 58 4.41 -12.76 -7.97
CA TRP A 58 3.01 -12.87 -7.59
C TRP A 58 2.15 -11.66 -7.99
N ILE A 59 2.72 -10.46 -8.14
CA ILE A 59 1.96 -9.27 -8.53
C ILE A 59 1.49 -9.29 -10.00
N LYS A 60 1.98 -10.24 -10.81
CA LYS A 60 1.50 -10.48 -12.18
C LYS A 60 0.19 -11.24 -12.24
N ASN A 61 -0.20 -11.90 -11.15
CA ASN A 61 -1.40 -12.69 -11.07
C ASN A 61 -2.59 -11.84 -10.65
N GLU A 62 -3.80 -12.26 -11.02
CA GLU A 62 -5.01 -11.66 -10.47
C GLU A 62 -5.15 -11.99 -8.97
N PRO A 63 -5.66 -11.06 -8.15
CA PRO A 63 -6.17 -9.71 -8.51
C PRO A 63 -5.08 -8.63 -8.61
N PHE A 64 -3.86 -8.90 -8.19
CA PHE A 64 -2.80 -7.89 -8.00
C PHE A 64 -2.42 -7.13 -9.28
N ASN A 65 -2.44 -7.79 -10.43
CA ASN A 65 -2.12 -7.20 -11.72
C ASN A 65 -3.10 -6.11 -12.19
N LYS A 66 -4.28 -5.99 -11.54
CA LYS A 66 -5.30 -4.98 -11.85
C LYS A 66 -5.03 -3.64 -11.17
N HIS A 67 -4.11 -3.59 -10.21
CA HIS A 67 -3.86 -2.41 -9.39
C HIS A 67 -2.51 -1.76 -9.73
N PRO A 68 -2.41 -0.42 -9.69
CA PRO A 68 -1.11 0.24 -9.64
C PRO A 68 -0.33 -0.20 -8.40
N VAL A 69 0.96 -0.44 -8.59
CA VAL A 69 1.89 -0.89 -7.55
C VAL A 69 2.98 0.15 -7.36
N ILE A 70 3.20 0.52 -6.11
CA ILE A 70 4.37 1.30 -5.67
C ILE A 70 5.26 0.37 -4.86
N VAL A 71 6.48 0.15 -5.34
CA VAL A 71 7.46 -0.68 -4.65
C VAL A 71 8.41 0.22 -3.87
N TYR A 72 8.45 0.07 -2.55
CA TYR A 72 9.52 0.60 -1.72
C TYR A 72 10.57 -0.48 -1.53
N ASN A 73 11.70 -0.32 -2.22
CA ASN A 73 12.80 -1.26 -2.21
C ASN A 73 13.80 -0.92 -1.10
N LYS A 74 13.97 -1.83 -0.15
CA LYS A 74 14.91 -1.70 0.98
C LYS A 74 16.15 -2.57 0.81
N GLY A 75 16.14 -3.47 -0.17
CA GLY A 75 17.30 -4.28 -0.52
C GLY A 75 18.26 -3.53 -1.41
N ILE A 76 19.50 -4.03 -1.48
CA ILE A 76 20.56 -3.45 -2.31
C ILE A 76 20.42 -3.79 -3.81
N ASN A 77 19.51 -4.70 -4.14
CA ASN A 77 19.30 -5.20 -5.50
C ASN A 77 17.96 -4.71 -6.07
N ASN A 78 17.84 -4.77 -7.39
CA ASN A 78 16.61 -4.48 -8.14
C ASN A 78 16.13 -5.68 -8.96
N ASN A 79 16.48 -6.90 -8.55
CA ASN A 79 16.20 -8.15 -9.26
C ASN A 79 14.80 -8.69 -8.91
N TYR A 80 13.78 -7.84 -9.01
CA TYR A 80 12.39 -8.23 -8.92
C TYR A 80 11.70 -8.07 -10.26
N VAL A 81 10.48 -8.59 -10.33
CA VAL A 81 9.68 -8.63 -11.54
C VAL A 81 9.59 -7.24 -12.22
N ASN A 82 9.75 -7.21 -13.54
CA ASN A 82 9.40 -6.06 -14.36
C ASN A 82 7.99 -6.25 -14.93
N THR A 83 7.08 -5.35 -14.63
CA THR A 83 5.68 -5.38 -15.07
C THR A 83 5.10 -3.97 -15.10
N SER A 84 4.20 -3.70 -16.03
CA SER A 84 3.66 -2.36 -16.29
C SER A 84 2.77 -1.82 -15.17
N ASN A 85 2.25 -2.69 -14.29
CA ASN A 85 1.48 -2.26 -13.12
C ASN A 85 2.37 -1.71 -12.00
N ILE A 86 3.69 -1.91 -12.02
CA ILE A 86 4.61 -1.14 -11.16
C ILE A 86 4.74 0.27 -11.76
N ILE A 87 4.08 1.23 -11.13
CA ILE A 87 4.07 2.63 -11.59
C ILE A 87 5.19 3.46 -10.96
N LYS A 88 5.77 2.99 -9.84
CA LYS A 88 6.83 3.71 -9.12
C LYS A 88 7.65 2.75 -8.27
N THR A 89 8.97 2.95 -8.30
CA THR A 89 9.91 2.36 -7.34
C THR A 89 10.59 3.46 -6.54
N VAL A 90 10.72 3.26 -5.23
CA VAL A 90 11.44 4.16 -4.32
C VAL A 90 12.43 3.34 -3.51
N ASN A 91 13.72 3.70 -3.53
CA ASN A 91 14.70 3.07 -2.64
C ASN A 91 14.61 3.70 -1.25
N LEU A 92 14.60 2.86 -0.20
CA LEU A 92 14.61 3.29 1.20
C LEU A 92 15.71 2.56 1.99
N PRO A 93 16.24 3.17 3.06
CA PRO A 93 17.08 2.45 4.01
C PRO A 93 16.34 1.25 4.61
N ASN A 94 17.08 0.17 4.91
CA ASN A 94 16.51 -1.00 5.58
C ASN A 94 16.32 -0.75 7.09
N VAL A 95 15.33 0.07 7.45
CA VAL A 95 14.98 0.46 8.83
C VAL A 95 13.51 0.16 9.12
N GLY A 96 13.15 -0.19 10.36
CA GLY A 96 11.76 -0.16 10.80
C GLY A 96 10.79 -1.15 10.13
N ARG A 97 11.32 -2.24 9.54
CA ARG A 97 10.54 -3.31 8.89
C ARG A 97 9.55 -2.77 7.84
N GLU A 98 8.45 -3.49 7.59
CA GLU A 98 7.39 -3.04 6.67
C GLU A 98 6.60 -1.84 7.21
N SER A 99 6.40 -1.79 8.54
CA SER A 99 5.69 -0.70 9.21
C SER A 99 6.24 0.69 8.87
N HIS A 100 7.57 0.82 8.77
CA HIS A 100 8.23 2.07 8.37
C HIS A 100 7.84 2.47 6.95
N THR A 101 7.84 1.52 6.02
CA THR A 101 7.44 1.77 4.63
C THR A 101 6.02 2.31 4.54
N TYR A 102 5.09 1.73 5.31
CA TYR A 102 3.68 2.11 5.25
C TYR A 102 3.48 3.52 5.78
N LEU A 103 4.05 3.82 6.95
CA LEU A 103 4.03 5.17 7.53
C LEU A 103 4.73 6.19 6.62
N TYR A 104 5.88 5.84 6.05
CA TYR A 104 6.59 6.70 5.10
C TYR A 104 5.73 7.04 3.88
N HIS A 105 5.04 6.04 3.30
CA HIS A 105 4.12 6.26 2.20
C HIS A 105 2.99 7.22 2.59
N ILE A 106 2.35 6.99 3.74
CA ILE A 106 1.26 7.83 4.24
C ILE A 106 1.73 9.28 4.40
N ILE A 107 2.88 9.50 5.04
CA ILE A 107 3.42 10.84 5.33
C ILE A 107 3.77 11.59 4.04
N ASN A 108 4.43 10.93 3.10
CA ASN A 108 4.89 11.57 1.86
C ASN A 108 3.76 11.79 0.84
N ASN A 109 2.69 11.00 0.92
CA ASN A 109 1.54 11.14 0.03
C ASN A 109 0.30 11.67 0.75
N TYR A 110 0.42 12.23 1.95
CA TYR A 110 -0.72 12.54 2.82
C TYR A 110 -1.85 13.33 2.13
N HIS A 111 -1.52 14.27 1.24
CA HIS A 111 -2.50 15.05 0.47
C HIS A 111 -2.93 14.39 -0.86
N ASN A 112 -2.23 13.35 -1.30
CA ASN A 112 -2.36 12.68 -2.60
C ASN A 112 -2.63 11.17 -2.50
N LEU A 113 -3.02 10.65 -1.33
CA LEU A 113 -3.38 9.24 -1.13
C LEU A 113 -4.47 8.78 -2.12
N ALA A 114 -4.36 7.53 -2.58
CA ALA A 114 -5.45 6.81 -3.24
C ALA A 114 -6.65 6.61 -2.29
N ASP A 115 -7.85 6.39 -2.81
CA ASP A 115 -9.07 6.22 -2.00
C ASP A 115 -8.93 5.02 -1.06
N VAL A 116 -8.23 3.96 -1.49
CA VAL A 116 -7.78 2.85 -0.65
C VAL A 116 -6.33 2.47 -0.99
N THR A 117 -5.49 2.38 0.04
CA THR A 117 -4.11 1.90 -0.09
C THR A 117 -3.98 0.52 0.56
N ILE A 118 -3.58 -0.47 -0.23
CA ILE A 118 -3.32 -1.84 0.17
C ILE A 118 -1.83 -1.98 0.50
N PHE A 119 -1.49 -2.18 1.77
CA PHE A 119 -0.11 -2.30 2.24
C PHE A 119 0.28 -3.76 2.42
N LEU A 120 1.34 -4.19 1.73
CA LEU A 120 1.79 -5.59 1.69
C LEU A 120 3.31 -5.72 1.88
N PRO A 121 3.79 -6.72 2.65
CA PRO A 121 5.19 -7.08 2.62
C PRO A 121 5.52 -7.75 1.27
N GLY A 122 6.77 -7.67 0.82
CA GLY A 122 7.22 -8.35 -0.40
C GLY A 122 6.97 -9.87 -0.36
N SER A 123 7.01 -10.45 0.85
CA SER A 123 6.77 -11.88 1.13
C SER A 123 5.29 -12.26 1.23
N SER A 124 4.40 -11.56 0.53
CA SER A 124 2.95 -11.81 0.57
C SER A 124 2.53 -13.08 -0.17
N ASP A 125 3.42 -13.66 -0.96
CA ASP A 125 3.30 -14.94 -1.69
C ASP A 125 3.64 -16.17 -0.86
N LEU A 126 4.09 -16.01 0.39
CA LEU A 126 4.28 -17.15 1.28
C LEU A 126 2.96 -17.91 1.48
N ILE A 127 3.04 -19.24 1.52
CA ILE A 127 1.89 -20.16 1.55
C ILE A 127 0.88 -19.83 2.67
N ASN A 128 1.38 -19.40 3.83
CA ASN A 128 0.55 -19.04 4.99
C ASN A 128 -0.02 -17.60 4.92
N LYS A 129 0.24 -16.86 3.84
CA LYS A 129 -0.20 -15.47 3.64
C LYS A 129 -1.01 -15.28 2.37
N TYR A 130 -0.66 -15.97 1.28
CA TYR A 130 -1.16 -15.65 -0.05
C TYR A 130 -2.70 -15.62 -0.15
N ASP A 131 -3.38 -16.64 0.39
CA ASP A 131 -4.84 -16.73 0.30
C ASP A 131 -5.54 -15.57 1.02
N ARG A 132 -5.08 -15.21 2.22
CA ARG A 132 -5.67 -14.08 2.96
C ARG A 132 -5.37 -12.74 2.30
N VAL A 133 -4.19 -12.60 1.69
CA VAL A 133 -3.81 -11.41 0.92
C VAL A 133 -4.73 -11.28 -0.30
N LYS A 134 -4.90 -12.36 -1.06
CA LYS A 134 -5.80 -12.40 -2.22
C LYS A 134 -7.23 -12.04 -1.84
N LYS A 135 -7.79 -12.69 -0.82
CA LYS A 135 -9.15 -12.39 -0.30
C LYS A 135 -9.30 -10.93 0.13
N MET A 136 -8.28 -10.34 0.77
CA MET A 136 -8.29 -8.94 1.15
C MET A 136 -8.36 -8.02 -0.07
N VAL A 137 -7.53 -8.26 -1.09
CA VAL A 137 -7.52 -7.46 -2.32
C VAL A 137 -8.85 -7.55 -3.06
N GLU A 138 -9.39 -8.76 -3.25
CA GLU A 138 -10.72 -8.96 -3.87
C GLU A 138 -11.82 -8.24 -3.08
N LYS A 139 -11.75 -8.26 -1.75
CA LYS A 139 -12.73 -7.54 -0.92
C LYS A 139 -12.58 -6.03 -1.02
N VAL A 140 -11.36 -5.51 -1.20
CA VAL A 140 -11.13 -4.09 -1.50
C VAL A 140 -11.72 -3.72 -2.85
N GLU A 141 -11.55 -4.53 -3.91
CA GLU A 141 -12.17 -4.30 -5.23
C GLU A 141 -13.70 -4.16 -5.11
N GLN A 142 -14.33 -5.04 -4.30
CA GLN A 142 -15.78 -5.03 -4.06
C GLN A 142 -16.25 -3.82 -3.26
N THR A 143 -15.55 -3.49 -2.18
CA THR A 143 -16.04 -2.52 -1.17
C THR A 143 -15.58 -1.09 -1.45
N ASN A 144 -14.43 -0.91 -2.11
CA ASN A 144 -13.75 0.36 -2.23
C ASN A 144 -13.56 1.08 -0.89
N ASN A 145 -13.33 0.31 0.17
CA ASN A 145 -13.11 0.84 1.52
C ASN A 145 -12.04 0.02 2.26
N THR A 146 -11.75 0.40 3.50
CA THR A 146 -10.87 -0.31 4.43
C THR A 146 -11.27 -1.77 4.55
N VAL A 147 -10.27 -2.64 4.39
CA VAL A 147 -10.38 -4.07 4.64
C VAL A 147 -9.15 -4.51 5.44
N LEU A 148 -9.35 -5.01 6.64
CA LEU A 148 -8.27 -5.61 7.43
C LEU A 148 -8.30 -7.13 7.32
N SER A 149 -7.19 -7.75 6.94
CA SER A 149 -6.95 -9.17 7.24
C SER A 149 -6.49 -9.25 8.69
N CYS A 150 -7.30 -9.87 9.56
CA CYS A 150 -7.09 -9.76 10.99
C CYS A 150 -7.61 -10.98 11.77
N VAL A 151 -7.31 -10.99 13.07
CA VAL A 151 -7.91 -11.90 14.04
C VAL A 151 -8.68 -11.03 15.04
N TYR A 152 -9.93 -11.40 15.33
CA TYR A 152 -10.70 -10.74 16.37
C TYR A 152 -10.20 -11.18 17.75
N ASP A 153 -9.76 -10.22 18.54
CA ASP A 153 -9.34 -10.41 19.94
C ASP A 153 -9.73 -9.16 20.75
N PRO A 154 -10.95 -9.12 21.32
CA PRO A 154 -11.41 -7.99 22.12
C PRO A 154 -10.64 -7.83 23.43
N LEU A 155 -9.84 -8.82 23.81
CA LEU A 155 -9.00 -8.80 25.01
C LEU A 155 -7.52 -8.62 24.68
N ILE A 156 -7.17 -8.22 23.45
CA ILE A 156 -5.78 -8.12 22.99
C ILE A 156 -4.91 -7.25 23.91
N LEU A 157 -5.44 -6.12 24.39
CA LEU A 157 -4.71 -5.23 25.30
C LEU A 157 -4.40 -5.87 26.64
N LYS A 158 -5.26 -6.79 27.11
CA LYS A 158 -5.03 -7.60 28.31
C LYS A 158 -4.09 -8.76 28.00
N ASN A 159 -4.37 -9.53 26.95
CA ASN A 159 -3.67 -10.75 26.59
C ASN A 159 -2.21 -10.49 26.16
N GLN A 160 -1.95 -9.36 25.51
CA GLN A 160 -0.62 -8.98 25.05
C GLN A 160 0.00 -7.86 25.88
N TYR A 161 -0.59 -7.46 27.02
CA TYR A 161 -0.09 -6.34 27.82
C TYR A 161 1.42 -6.47 28.12
N ASN A 162 1.83 -7.67 28.55
CA ASN A 162 3.22 -7.99 28.91
C ASN A 162 4.08 -8.46 27.73
N PHE A 163 3.59 -8.36 26.49
CA PHE A 163 4.35 -8.78 25.32
C PHE A 163 5.65 -7.99 25.20
N THR A 164 6.75 -8.73 25.10
CA THR A 164 8.08 -8.26 24.77
C THR A 164 8.71 -9.25 23.81
N ILE A 165 9.72 -8.82 23.07
CA ILE A 165 10.49 -9.71 22.21
C ILE A 165 11.97 -9.31 22.29
N ASP A 166 12.81 -10.30 22.57
CA ASP A 166 14.26 -10.09 22.67
C ASP A 166 14.99 -10.51 21.40
N GLU A 167 14.42 -11.45 20.62
CA GLU A 167 15.01 -11.97 19.39
C GLU A 167 13.96 -12.26 18.31
N TYR A 168 14.28 -11.99 17.05
CA TYR A 168 13.42 -12.33 15.92
C TYR A 168 14.20 -12.60 14.64
N PHE A 169 13.80 -13.66 13.93
CA PHE A 169 14.36 -14.10 12.66
C PHE A 169 13.35 -13.94 11.53
N SER A 170 13.84 -13.56 10.34
CA SER A 170 13.00 -13.44 9.15
C SER A 170 12.31 -14.77 8.80
N SER A 171 11.02 -14.71 8.45
CA SER A 171 10.29 -15.85 7.92
C SER A 171 10.66 -16.20 6.48
N HIS A 172 11.18 -15.23 5.71
CA HIS A 172 11.53 -15.44 4.29
C HIS A 172 12.94 -16.02 4.16
N VAL A 173 13.08 -17.12 3.42
CA VAL A 173 14.34 -17.87 3.23
C VAL A 173 15.49 -16.98 2.77
N ASP A 174 15.25 -16.15 1.74
CA ASP A 174 16.28 -15.26 1.18
C ASP A 174 16.69 -14.12 2.12
N ASN A 175 16.05 -13.99 3.28
CA ASN A 175 16.34 -12.96 4.26
C ASN A 175 16.78 -13.57 5.61
N LYS A 176 16.78 -14.90 5.77
CA LYS A 176 17.18 -15.55 7.03
C LYS A 176 18.65 -15.31 7.39
N HIS A 177 19.50 -15.20 6.38
CA HIS A 177 20.92 -14.90 6.56
C HIS A 177 21.18 -13.45 7.00
N ILE A 178 20.13 -12.62 7.03
CA ILE A 178 20.17 -11.21 7.40
C ILE A 178 19.66 -11.13 8.84
N ASN A 179 20.46 -10.53 9.72
CA ASN A 179 20.27 -10.58 11.16
C ASN A 179 20.32 -12.01 11.75
N GLN A 180 21.39 -12.74 11.46
CA GLN A 180 21.59 -14.13 11.92
C GLN A 180 21.57 -14.30 13.45
N ASN A 181 21.80 -13.21 14.18
CA ASN A 181 21.79 -13.22 15.64
C ASN A 181 20.42 -12.81 16.21
N GLY A 182 19.42 -12.61 15.36
CA GLY A 182 18.06 -12.26 15.77
C GLY A 182 17.94 -10.92 16.49
N ILE A 183 18.97 -10.07 16.46
CA ILE A 183 19.09 -8.87 17.28
C ILE A 183 17.89 -7.94 17.06
N ILE A 184 17.26 -7.55 18.17
CA ILE A 184 16.20 -6.56 18.21
C ILE A 184 16.70 -5.31 18.93
N LYS A 185 16.41 -4.14 18.37
CA LYS A 185 16.49 -2.90 19.13
C LYS A 185 15.26 -2.80 20.03
N LYS A 186 15.50 -2.98 21.33
CA LYS A 186 14.49 -2.91 22.38
C LYS A 186 13.81 -1.53 22.39
N SER A 187 12.50 -1.51 22.58
CA SER A 187 11.74 -0.28 22.75
C SER A 187 12.22 0.46 24.01
N SER A 188 12.20 1.79 23.98
CA SER A 188 12.41 2.59 25.20
C SER A 188 11.25 2.44 26.20
N ILE A 189 10.10 1.95 25.72
CA ILE A 189 8.89 1.73 26.50
C ILE A 189 8.44 0.31 26.27
N ARG A 190 8.56 -0.49 27.31
CA ARG A 190 8.28 -1.92 27.31
C ARG A 190 7.54 -2.25 28.62
N PRO A 191 6.58 -3.18 28.61
CA PRO A 191 6.12 -4.01 27.47
C PRO A 191 5.14 -3.29 26.54
N TYR A 192 4.60 -4.02 25.54
CA TYR A 192 3.59 -3.54 24.59
C TYR A 192 2.46 -2.72 25.22
N GLY A 193 1.89 -3.18 26.34
CA GLY A 193 0.79 -2.51 27.02
C GLY A 193 1.12 -1.08 27.45
N LYS A 194 2.31 -0.87 28.05
CA LYS A 194 2.78 0.47 28.44
C LYS A 194 3.05 1.36 27.24
N TRP A 195 3.60 0.78 26.17
CA TRP A 195 3.80 1.51 24.91
C TRP A 195 2.46 1.92 24.29
N PHE A 196 1.47 1.02 24.31
CA PHE A 196 0.13 1.27 23.80
C PHE A 196 -0.55 2.42 24.56
N GLU A 197 -0.58 2.35 25.91
CA GLU A 197 -1.18 3.38 26.77
C GLU A 197 -0.58 4.77 26.55
N LYS A 198 0.73 4.86 26.30
CA LYS A 198 1.37 6.14 25.97
C LYS A 198 1.04 6.63 24.56
N THR A 199 0.94 5.70 23.61
CA THR A 199 0.80 6.02 22.17
C THR A 199 -0.64 6.43 21.83
N PHE A 200 -1.61 5.74 22.42
CA PHE A 200 -3.04 5.84 22.12
C PHE A 200 -3.80 6.46 23.30
N VAL A 201 -3.78 7.79 23.35
CA VAL A 201 -4.31 8.57 24.48
C VAL A 201 -5.68 9.20 24.21
N ASN A 202 -6.26 9.00 23.02
CA ASN A 202 -7.51 9.65 22.60
C ASN A 202 -8.67 8.65 22.52
N GLY A 203 -8.62 7.59 23.31
CA GLY A 203 -9.67 6.57 23.36
C GLY A 203 -9.66 5.61 22.17
N GLU A 204 -8.53 5.47 21.46
CA GLU A 204 -8.40 4.44 20.43
C GLU A 204 -8.58 3.04 21.03
N LYS A 205 -9.43 2.23 20.39
CA LYS A 205 -9.64 0.84 20.79
C LYS A 205 -8.67 -0.09 20.08
N ASN A 206 -8.54 -1.30 20.61
CA ASN A 206 -7.89 -2.41 19.90
C ASN A 206 -8.69 -3.69 20.10
N GLU A 207 -9.34 -4.15 19.05
CA GLU A 207 -10.19 -5.35 19.06
C GLU A 207 -9.76 -6.37 18.00
N TYR A 208 -8.80 -5.99 17.14
CA TYR A 208 -8.34 -6.81 16.01
C TYR A 208 -6.84 -6.68 15.80
N VAL A 209 -6.20 -7.79 15.45
CA VAL A 209 -4.77 -7.81 15.13
C VAL A 209 -4.53 -8.22 13.69
N SER A 210 -3.77 -7.40 12.94
CA SER A 210 -3.36 -7.66 11.57
C SER A 210 -1.90 -8.12 11.49
N TYR A 211 -1.67 -9.39 11.79
CA TYR A 211 -0.33 -9.99 11.72
C TYR A 211 0.25 -10.01 10.30
N CYS A 212 1.58 -9.93 10.24
CA CYS A 212 2.40 -9.91 9.02
C CYS A 212 2.27 -8.65 8.16
N GLY A 213 1.72 -7.55 8.70
CA GLY A 213 1.65 -6.27 7.99
C GLY A 213 0.79 -6.33 6.72
N ILE A 214 -0.29 -7.10 6.73
CA ILE A 214 -1.25 -7.20 5.62
C ILE A 214 -2.49 -6.39 5.99
N ILE A 215 -2.57 -5.16 5.49
CA ILE A 215 -3.67 -4.24 5.79
C ILE A 215 -4.09 -3.46 4.55
N SER A 216 -5.35 -3.05 4.49
CA SER A 216 -5.83 -2.10 3.49
C SER A 216 -6.65 -1.02 4.18
N ILE A 217 -6.28 0.24 3.98
CA ILE A 217 -6.88 1.37 4.70
C ILE A 217 -7.34 2.42 3.68
N SER A 218 -8.58 2.90 3.87
CA SER A 218 -9.10 4.00 3.08
C SER A 218 -8.40 5.31 3.43
N LYS A 219 -8.30 6.21 2.45
CA LYS A 219 -7.89 7.60 2.66
C LYS A 219 -8.71 8.26 3.75
N LYS A 220 -10.02 8.01 3.79
CA LYS A 220 -10.92 8.54 4.81
C LYS A 220 -10.43 8.13 6.20
N ASN A 221 -10.10 6.86 6.42
CA ASN A 221 -9.62 6.39 7.72
C ASN A 221 -8.24 6.95 8.08
N ILE A 222 -7.34 7.09 7.10
CA ILE A 222 -6.01 7.71 7.30
C ILE A 222 -6.14 9.18 7.69
N LEU A 223 -7.00 9.95 7.00
CA LEU A 223 -7.10 11.40 7.21
C LEU A 223 -7.80 11.80 8.52
N GLN A 224 -8.28 10.84 9.32
CA GLN A 224 -8.82 11.11 10.66
C GLN A 224 -7.74 11.55 11.65
N LYS A 225 -6.47 11.25 11.38
CA LYS A 225 -5.34 11.63 12.22
C LYS A 225 -4.44 12.58 11.45
N PRO A 226 -3.97 13.69 12.04
CA PRO A 226 -3.11 14.64 11.34
C PRO A 226 -1.79 13.97 10.92
N LYS A 227 -1.15 14.45 9.84
CA LYS A 227 0.16 13.94 9.37
C LYS A 227 1.19 13.75 10.49
N LYS A 228 1.26 14.71 11.43
CA LYS A 228 2.16 14.67 12.61
C LYS A 228 1.96 13.45 13.51
N TYR A 229 0.76 12.86 13.53
CA TYR A 229 0.50 11.60 14.23
C TYR A 229 1.34 10.46 13.64
N TYR A 230 1.31 10.30 12.31
CA TYR A 230 2.08 9.29 11.60
C TYR A 230 3.59 9.52 11.69
N GLU A 231 4.03 10.79 11.64
CA GLU A 231 5.44 11.16 11.80
C GLU A 231 6.00 10.73 13.16
N LYS A 232 5.21 10.86 14.25
CA LYS A 232 5.62 10.37 15.57
C LYS A 232 5.85 8.86 15.57
N LEU A 233 4.93 8.08 14.98
CA LEU A 233 5.05 6.63 14.88
C LEU A 233 6.27 6.22 14.03
N LEU A 234 6.52 6.93 12.93
CA LEU A 234 7.67 6.66 12.05
C LEU A 234 9.00 6.85 12.80
N ASN A 235 9.11 7.91 13.61
CA ASN A 235 10.34 8.22 14.36
C ASN A 235 10.74 7.10 15.35
N GLU A 236 9.80 6.31 15.84
CA GLU A 236 10.10 5.18 16.72
C GLU A 236 10.72 3.99 15.96
N LEU A 237 10.50 3.91 14.63
CA LEU A 237 10.97 2.85 13.76
C LEU A 237 12.28 3.15 13.05
N ASP A 238 12.57 4.44 12.79
CA ASP A 238 13.69 4.91 11.94
C ASP A 238 15.08 4.78 12.59
N THR A 239 15.24 3.84 13.52
CA THR A 239 16.43 3.75 14.36
C THR A 239 17.14 2.41 14.34
N HIS A 240 16.54 1.39 13.72
CA HIS A 240 17.13 0.05 13.53
C HIS A 240 16.37 -0.70 12.44
N HIS A 241 16.99 -1.68 11.78
CA HIS A 241 16.32 -2.53 10.78
C HIS A 241 15.22 -3.42 11.40
N ASN A 242 15.40 -3.82 12.65
CA ASN A 242 14.48 -4.67 13.40
C ASN A 242 14.20 -4.08 14.81
N PRO A 243 13.37 -3.03 14.92
CA PRO A 243 13.00 -2.47 16.21
C PRO A 243 11.81 -3.23 16.82
N GLU A 244 11.81 -3.39 18.14
CA GLU A 244 10.72 -4.02 18.88
C GLU A 244 9.38 -3.32 18.63
N VAL A 245 9.40 -1.99 18.48
CA VAL A 245 8.22 -1.16 18.18
C VAL A 245 7.53 -1.61 16.88
N GLY A 246 8.25 -2.20 15.92
CA GLY A 246 7.62 -2.80 14.73
C GLY A 246 6.64 -3.93 15.08
N HIS A 247 6.95 -4.72 16.10
CA HIS A 247 6.06 -5.79 16.59
C HIS A 247 4.89 -5.25 17.42
N TYR A 248 5.06 -4.08 18.03
CA TYR A 248 3.97 -3.37 18.72
C TYR A 248 3.00 -2.77 17.70
N LEU A 249 3.50 -2.10 16.65
CA LEU A 249 2.66 -1.59 15.57
C LEU A 249 1.89 -2.69 14.84
N GLU A 250 2.50 -3.85 14.59
CA GLU A 250 1.81 -5.01 14.01
C GLU A 250 0.56 -5.40 14.84
N ARG A 251 0.66 -5.30 16.18
CA ARG A 251 -0.46 -5.55 17.11
C ARG A 251 -1.43 -4.38 17.23
N SER A 252 -1.12 -3.21 16.67
CA SER A 252 -1.88 -1.97 16.82
C SER A 252 -2.39 -1.38 15.51
N TRP A 253 -2.25 -2.07 14.37
CA TRP A 253 -2.74 -1.55 13.08
C TRP A 253 -4.20 -1.12 13.12
N TYR A 254 -5.05 -1.85 13.86
CA TYR A 254 -6.43 -1.44 14.10
C TYR A 254 -6.51 -0.08 14.81
N SER A 255 -5.79 0.08 15.93
CA SER A 255 -5.81 1.29 16.75
C SER A 255 -5.27 2.52 16.01
N ILE A 256 -4.28 2.34 15.13
CA ILE A 256 -3.65 3.43 14.36
C ILE A 256 -4.65 4.18 13.48
N PHE A 257 -5.66 3.48 12.95
CA PHE A 257 -6.66 4.07 12.05
C PHE A 257 -8.06 4.14 12.68
N TYR A 258 -8.19 3.85 13.97
CA TYR A 258 -9.43 3.99 14.73
C TYR A 258 -9.85 5.47 14.86
N PRO A 259 -11.16 5.81 14.75
CA PRO A 259 -12.30 4.90 14.59
C PRO A 259 -12.54 4.44 13.15
N TYR A 260 -13.28 3.33 12.99
CA TYR A 260 -13.71 2.84 11.69
C TYR A 260 -15.19 3.17 11.44
N ASP A 261 -15.54 3.39 10.17
CA ASP A 261 -16.94 3.52 9.79
C ASP A 261 -17.59 2.14 9.57
N SER A 262 -18.92 2.12 9.51
CA SER A 262 -19.72 0.90 9.34
C SER A 262 -19.50 0.19 8.01
N SER A 263 -18.86 0.84 7.04
CA SER A 263 -18.51 0.26 5.74
C SER A 263 -17.11 -0.36 5.70
N SER A 264 -16.33 -0.25 6.78
CA SER A 264 -15.06 -0.94 6.94
C SER A 264 -15.29 -2.45 7.15
N THR A 265 -14.48 -3.29 6.52
CA THR A 265 -14.59 -4.75 6.63
C THR A 265 -13.42 -5.35 7.40
N PHE A 266 -13.69 -6.28 8.32
CA PHE A 266 -12.68 -7.02 9.07
C PHE A 266 -12.77 -8.50 8.69
N LEU A 267 -11.82 -8.97 7.88
CA LEU A 267 -11.72 -10.37 7.47
C LEU A 267 -11.02 -11.15 8.57
N THR A 268 -11.81 -11.82 9.40
CA THR A 268 -11.32 -12.75 10.41
C THR A 268 -11.10 -14.12 9.79
N ASN A 269 -9.89 -14.65 9.94
CA ASN A 269 -9.58 -16.04 9.58
C ASN A 269 -10.21 -17.04 10.57
#